data_AF-A0A4Y8IBE6-F1
#
_entry.id   AF-A0A4Y8IBE6-F1
#
_cell.length_a   1.000
_cell.length_b   1.000
_cell.length_c   1.000
_cell.angle_alpha   90.00
_cell.angle_beta   90.00
_cell.angle_gamma   90.00
#
_symmetry.space_group_name_H-M   'P 1'
#
loop_
_entity.id
_entity.type
_entity.pdbx_description
1 polymer ?
#
loop_
_entity_poly.entity_id
_entity_poly.type
_entity_poly.pdbx_seq_one_letter_code
_entity_poly.pdbx_strand_id
1 'polypeptide(L)'
;MSIPKATRDMLLVEAQHRCTVCNEKCFEIHHIIGKADGGDDSPENLIVMCPNCHQHRYHRSGEFTRDQLRQYKKNLQDRNEIEKRLLQNIEDLWKEIKEKSAAEINKSLITKLEDANQLIDKSRSPKIAQSVSQMAIKMAELSIMPNAARRAIEVKYEVERQQLKSSVDQLSVVGIDDDAYRKNNKFGRAYEFVLILDHSPDSDWVKIFDYNYKNSGYSMKRETHIRGDRAVMIIADSDDLQAHTNWVKKLVGETNTWLTTEGYRNIDCLINESLHKELEQFDAIQSMKKRTQSIKI
;
A
#
# COMPACT_ATOMS: atom_id res chain seq x y z
N MET A 1 33.74 25.93 -18.51
CA MET A 1 33.71 24.81 -19.48
C MET A 1 32.27 24.48 -19.81
N SER A 2 31.91 24.45 -21.09
CA SER A 2 30.53 24.29 -21.56
C SER A 2 30.13 22.82 -21.68
N ILE A 3 28.90 22.48 -21.30
CA ILE A 3 28.27 21.17 -21.61
C ILE A 3 28.28 20.98 -23.14
N PRO A 4 28.62 19.78 -23.67
CA PRO A 4 28.58 19.52 -25.10
C PRO A 4 27.21 19.80 -25.71
N LYS A 5 27.18 20.40 -26.91
CA LYS A 5 25.93 20.78 -27.57
C LYS A 5 24.99 19.58 -27.78
N ALA A 6 25.52 18.44 -28.22
CA ALA A 6 24.73 17.22 -28.41
C ALA A 6 24.04 16.76 -27.11
N THR A 7 24.77 16.79 -25.98
CA THR A 7 24.21 16.47 -24.66
C THR A 7 23.13 17.46 -24.26
N ARG A 8 23.36 18.74 -24.50
CA ARG A 8 22.39 19.80 -24.23
C ARG A 8 21.10 19.62 -25.03
N ASP A 9 21.21 19.40 -26.34
CA ASP A 9 20.06 19.26 -27.23
C ASP A 9 19.24 18.00 -26.86
N MET A 10 19.92 16.89 -26.55
CA MET A 10 19.28 15.66 -26.07
C MET A 10 18.48 15.89 -24.78
N LEU A 11 19.06 16.54 -23.77
CA LEU A 11 18.37 16.82 -22.49
C LEU A 11 17.16 17.74 -22.67
N LEU A 12 17.27 18.73 -23.55
CA LEU A 12 16.15 19.63 -23.86
C LEU A 12 15.02 18.89 -24.58
N VAL A 13 15.34 17.96 -25.49
CA VAL A 13 14.34 17.10 -26.14
C VAL A 13 13.71 16.14 -25.14
N GLU A 14 14.51 15.47 -24.30
CA GLU A 14 14.04 14.58 -23.23
C GLU A 14 13.05 15.29 -22.29
N ALA A 15 13.33 16.54 -21.94
CA ALA A 15 12.51 17.36 -21.08
C ALA A 15 11.43 18.16 -21.84
N GLN A 16 11.26 17.94 -23.15
CA GLN A 16 10.32 18.67 -24.01
C GLN A 16 10.44 20.20 -23.89
N HIS A 17 11.67 20.70 -23.71
CA HIS A 17 11.99 22.11 -23.46
C HIS A 17 11.22 22.71 -22.26
N ARG A 18 11.01 21.89 -21.23
CA ARG A 18 10.33 22.26 -19.99
C ARG A 18 11.16 21.91 -18.78
N CYS A 19 10.94 22.63 -17.69
CA CYS A 19 11.59 22.38 -16.43
C CYS A 19 11.14 21.04 -15.87
N THR A 20 12.09 20.19 -15.48
CA THR A 20 11.83 18.88 -14.89
C THR A 20 11.07 18.97 -13.55
N VAL A 21 11.17 20.11 -12.85
CA VAL A 21 10.55 20.31 -11.53
C VAL A 21 9.14 20.89 -11.63
N CYS A 22 8.95 21.99 -12.35
CA CYS A 22 7.67 22.71 -12.39
C CYS A 22 6.96 22.70 -13.76
N ASN A 23 7.55 22.07 -14.77
CA ASN A 23 7.01 21.94 -16.13
C ASN A 23 6.87 23.25 -16.94
N GLU A 24 7.38 24.37 -16.43
CA GLU A 24 7.45 25.64 -17.16
C GLU A 24 8.45 25.58 -18.32
N LYS A 25 8.25 26.40 -19.36
CA LYS A 25 9.18 26.48 -20.50
C LYS A 25 10.59 26.83 -20.03
N CYS A 26 11.58 26.08 -20.52
CA CYS A 26 12.93 26.15 -19.99
C CYS A 26 14.00 25.75 -21.02
N PHE A 27 15.15 26.42 -20.94
CA PHE A 27 16.32 26.15 -21.77
C PHE A 27 17.65 26.09 -20.98
N GLU A 28 17.61 26.06 -19.65
CA GLU A 28 18.79 25.96 -18.80
C GLU A 28 19.02 24.52 -18.33
N ILE A 29 20.29 24.15 -18.23
CA ILE A 29 20.75 22.85 -17.74
C ILE A 29 21.59 23.09 -16.50
N HIS A 30 21.28 22.33 -15.46
CA HIS A 30 21.92 22.37 -14.17
C HIS A 30 22.60 21.03 -13.87
N HIS A 31 23.78 21.06 -13.23
CA HIS A 31 24.46 19.89 -12.71
C HIS A 31 23.92 19.51 -11.34
N ILE A 32 23.43 18.29 -11.16
CA ILE A 32 22.92 17.78 -9.88
C ILE A 32 24.06 17.74 -8.84
N ILE A 33 25.21 17.21 -9.22
CA ILE A 33 26.48 17.36 -8.50
C ILE A 33 27.27 18.44 -9.23
N GLY A 34 27.53 19.56 -8.55
CA GLY A 34 28.27 20.67 -9.14
C GLY A 34 29.68 20.26 -9.57
N LYS A 35 30.22 20.92 -10.60
CA LYS A 35 31.59 20.65 -11.08
C LYS A 35 32.66 20.82 -10.00
N ALA A 36 32.47 21.78 -9.08
CA ALA A 36 33.38 22.00 -7.96
C ALA A 36 33.44 20.80 -7.00
N ASP A 37 32.36 20.00 -6.95
CA ASP A 37 32.26 18.81 -6.10
C ASP A 37 32.56 17.52 -6.89
N GLY A 38 33.21 17.63 -8.06
CA GLY A 38 33.58 16.48 -8.90
C GLY A 38 32.47 15.97 -9.83
N GLY A 39 31.39 16.71 -10.02
CA GLY A 39 30.34 16.34 -10.98
C GLY A 39 30.80 16.43 -12.44
N ASP A 40 30.43 15.43 -13.24
CA ASP A 40 30.74 15.36 -14.67
C ASP A 40 29.61 15.93 -15.54
N ASP A 41 29.83 15.97 -16.86
CA ASP A 41 28.84 16.39 -17.86
C ASP A 41 28.00 15.18 -18.36
N SER A 42 27.89 14.11 -17.59
CA SER A 42 27.07 12.95 -17.94
C SER A 42 25.58 13.33 -17.95
N PRO A 43 24.76 12.79 -18.87
CA PRO A 43 23.33 13.04 -18.88
C PRO A 43 22.67 12.75 -17.53
N GLU A 44 23.12 11.72 -16.81
CA GLU A 44 22.63 11.29 -15.51
C GLU A 44 22.84 12.36 -14.43
N ASN A 45 23.91 13.15 -14.52
CA ASN A 45 24.23 14.24 -13.61
C ASN A 45 23.62 15.59 -14.03
N LEU A 46 22.86 15.65 -15.13
CA LEU A 46 22.31 16.89 -15.69
C LEU A 46 20.77 16.92 -15.63
N ILE A 47 20.20 18.08 -15.30
CA ILE A 47 18.74 18.29 -15.22
C ILE A 47 18.33 19.63 -15.85
N VAL A 48 17.16 19.67 -16.50
CA VAL A 48 16.62 20.88 -17.13
C VAL A 48 15.77 21.67 -16.13
N MET A 49 16.14 22.92 -15.85
CA MET A 49 15.49 23.72 -14.79
C MET A 49 15.22 25.15 -15.21
N CYS A 50 14.00 25.66 -15.01
CA CYS A 50 13.71 27.07 -15.36
C CYS A 50 14.48 28.01 -14.43
N PRO A 51 14.71 29.28 -14.83
CA PRO A 51 15.50 30.21 -14.01
C PRO A 51 14.99 30.37 -12.58
N ASN A 52 13.68 30.26 -12.36
CA ASN A 52 13.10 30.33 -11.02
C ASN A 52 13.49 29.11 -10.17
N CYS A 53 13.33 27.90 -10.68
CA CYS A 53 13.73 26.69 -9.96
C CYS A 53 15.26 26.61 -9.79
N HIS A 54 16.01 26.99 -10.82
CA HIS A 54 17.47 26.93 -10.85
C HIS A 54 18.11 27.95 -9.89
N GLN A 55 17.78 29.24 -10.03
CA GLN A 55 18.43 30.29 -9.26
C GLN A 55 17.76 30.56 -7.92
N HIS A 56 16.43 30.68 -7.90
CA HIS A 56 15.72 31.07 -6.70
C HIS A 56 15.55 29.90 -5.74
N ARG A 57 14.99 28.79 -6.23
CA ARG A 57 14.60 27.67 -5.36
C ARG A 57 15.77 26.75 -5.00
N TYR A 58 16.70 26.53 -5.93
CA TYR A 58 17.89 25.74 -5.63
C TYR A 58 19.00 26.57 -4.99
N HIS A 59 19.58 27.53 -5.71
CA HIS A 59 20.76 28.25 -5.23
C HIS A 59 20.49 29.23 -4.07
N ARG A 60 19.37 29.96 -4.06
CA ARG A 60 19.12 30.99 -3.03
C ARG A 60 18.40 30.47 -1.80
N SER A 61 17.32 29.71 -1.96
CA SER A 61 16.54 29.20 -0.81
C SER A 61 16.99 27.83 -0.33
N GLY A 62 17.74 27.07 -1.12
CA GLY A 62 18.13 25.69 -0.76
C GLY A 62 16.94 24.74 -0.64
N GLU A 63 15.84 25.03 -1.34
CA GLU A 63 14.58 24.28 -1.21
C GLU A 63 14.67 22.85 -1.73
N PHE A 64 15.59 22.58 -2.67
CA PHE A 64 15.80 21.25 -3.23
C PHE A 64 17.15 20.65 -2.87
N THR A 65 17.14 19.41 -2.40
CA THR A 65 18.33 18.57 -2.23
C THR A 65 18.73 17.90 -3.54
N ARG A 66 19.97 17.42 -3.61
CA ARG A 66 20.46 16.64 -4.78
C ARG A 66 19.64 15.39 -5.02
N ASP A 67 19.20 14.72 -3.96
CA ASP A 67 18.38 13.51 -4.07
C ASP A 67 16.98 13.82 -4.61
N GLN A 68 16.41 14.98 -4.25
CA GLN A 68 15.16 15.44 -4.86
C GLN A 68 15.35 15.73 -6.36
N LEU A 69 16.46 16.35 -6.77
CA LEU A 69 16.75 16.55 -8.21
C LEU A 69 16.91 15.23 -8.96
N ARG A 70 17.59 14.24 -8.38
CA ARG A 70 17.69 12.87 -8.95
C ARG A 70 16.30 12.26 -9.09
N GLN A 71 15.44 12.39 -8.09
CA GLN A 71 14.08 11.88 -8.14
C GLN A 71 13.23 12.58 -9.21
N TYR A 72 13.34 13.90 -9.36
CA TYR A 72 12.65 14.62 -10.43
C TYR A 72 13.08 14.15 -11.82
N LYS A 73 14.40 13.95 -12.03
CA LYS A 73 14.92 13.41 -13.29
C LYS A 73 14.39 11.99 -13.55
N LYS A 74 14.43 11.11 -12.54
CA LYS A 74 13.88 9.76 -12.64
C LYS A 74 12.39 9.76 -13.00
N ASN A 75 11.60 10.62 -12.36
CA ASN A 75 10.17 10.76 -12.66
C ASN A 75 9.91 11.22 -14.12
N LEU A 76 10.78 12.07 -14.69
CA LEU A 76 10.70 12.43 -16.11
C LEU A 76 10.97 11.22 -17.01
N GLN A 77 12.01 10.44 -16.71
CA GLN A 77 12.36 9.24 -17.47
C GLN A 77 11.25 8.18 -17.40
N ASP A 78 10.69 7.95 -16.21
CA ASP A 78 9.58 7.02 -16.01
C ASP A 78 8.34 7.45 -16.82
N ARG A 79 8.02 8.75 -16.85
CA ARG A 79 6.92 9.29 -17.67
C ARG A 79 7.16 9.06 -19.17
N ASN A 80 8.35 9.38 -19.66
CA ASN A 80 8.70 9.21 -21.08
C ASN A 80 8.62 7.72 -21.48
N GLU A 81 9.06 6.81 -20.62
CA GLU A 81 8.97 5.37 -20.84
C GLU A 81 7.51 4.89 -20.85
N ILE A 82 6.67 5.39 -19.95
CA ILE A 82 5.22 5.10 -19.94
C ILE A 82 4.57 5.60 -21.23
N GLU A 83 4.86 6.83 -21.66
CA GLU A 83 4.32 7.41 -22.89
C GLU A 83 4.70 6.58 -24.11
N LYS A 84 5.97 6.18 -24.22
CA LYS A 84 6.47 5.31 -25.30
C LYS A 84 5.74 3.97 -25.33
N ARG A 85 5.57 3.32 -24.17
CA ARG A 85 4.84 2.05 -24.08
C ARG A 85 3.37 2.21 -24.44
N LEU A 86 2.73 3.30 -24.03
CA LEU A 86 1.34 3.58 -24.35
C LEU A 86 1.15 3.76 -25.86
N LEU A 87 2.04 4.51 -26.51
CA LEU A 87 2.02 4.69 -27.96
C LEU A 87 2.17 3.34 -28.69
N GLN A 88 3.13 2.52 -28.28
CA GLN A 88 3.31 1.18 -28.85
C GLN A 88 2.06 0.31 -28.68
N ASN A 89 1.49 0.28 -27.47
CA ASN A 89 0.27 -0.48 -27.21
C ASN A 89 -0.89 -0.02 -28.09
N ILE A 90 -1.04 1.29 -28.32
CA ILE A 90 -2.08 1.84 -29.19
C ILE A 90 -1.84 1.40 -30.65
N GLU A 91 -0.60 1.47 -31.14
CA GLU A 91 -0.25 1.01 -32.49
C GLU A 91 -0.54 -0.49 -32.68
N ASP A 92 -0.20 -1.31 -31.70
CA ASP A 92 -0.47 -2.75 -31.71
C ASP A 92 -1.98 -3.02 -31.75
N LEU A 93 -2.77 -2.30 -30.94
CA LEU A 93 -4.23 -2.39 -30.96
C LEU A 93 -4.81 -2.00 -32.32
N TRP A 94 -4.31 -0.92 -32.94
CA TRP A 94 -4.75 -0.51 -34.27
C TRP A 94 -4.47 -1.58 -35.33
N LYS A 95 -3.33 -2.26 -35.22
CA LYS A 95 -2.98 -3.37 -36.10
C LYS A 95 -3.94 -4.55 -35.90
N GLU A 96 -4.22 -4.92 -34.65
CA GLU A 96 -5.17 -6.00 -34.34
C GLU A 96 -6.58 -5.69 -34.84
N ILE A 97 -7.06 -4.45 -34.70
CA ILE A 97 -8.38 -4.02 -35.20
C ILE A 97 -8.48 -4.13 -36.72
N LYS A 98 -7.39 -3.87 -37.45
CA LYS A 98 -7.37 -4.00 -38.91
C LYS A 98 -7.36 -5.46 -39.38
N GLU A 99 -6.74 -6.35 -38.62
CA GLU A 99 -6.44 -7.71 -39.05
C GLU A 99 -7.42 -8.77 -38.53
N LYS A 100 -8.11 -8.50 -37.41
CA LYS A 100 -8.91 -9.51 -36.69
C LYS A 100 -10.39 -9.13 -36.63
N SER A 101 -11.24 -10.13 -36.50
CA SER A 101 -12.66 -9.94 -36.19
C SER A 101 -12.85 -9.47 -34.73
N ALA A 102 -13.98 -8.82 -34.45
CA ALA A 102 -14.30 -8.36 -33.10
C ALA A 102 -14.29 -9.49 -32.04
N ALA A 103 -14.64 -10.72 -32.43
CA ALA A 103 -14.61 -11.88 -31.54
C ALA A 103 -13.17 -12.29 -31.17
N GLU A 104 -12.25 -12.22 -32.12
CA GLU A 104 -10.83 -12.55 -31.91
C GLU A 104 -10.11 -11.47 -31.09
N ILE A 105 -10.45 -10.20 -31.32
CA ILE A 105 -9.94 -9.08 -30.53
C ILE A 105 -10.39 -9.23 -29.08
N ASN A 106 -11.68 -9.52 -28.85
CA ASN A 106 -12.20 -9.74 -27.51
C ASN A 106 -11.46 -10.87 -26.80
N LYS A 107 -11.30 -12.04 -27.46
CA LYS A 107 -10.54 -13.18 -26.91
C LYS A 107 -9.11 -12.78 -26.54
N SER A 108 -8.41 -12.08 -27.43
CA SER A 108 -7.04 -11.64 -27.20
C SER A 108 -6.93 -10.65 -26.03
N LEU A 109 -7.91 -9.76 -25.88
CA LEU A 109 -7.94 -8.79 -24.79
C LEU A 109 -8.14 -9.47 -23.43
N ILE A 110 -8.97 -10.54 -23.37
CA ILE A 110 -9.14 -11.36 -22.15
C ILE A 110 -7.80 -11.90 -21.70
N THR A 111 -7.10 -12.58 -22.60
CA THR A 111 -5.84 -13.25 -22.29
C THR A 111 -4.79 -12.25 -21.81
N LYS A 112 -4.66 -11.10 -22.48
CA LYS A 112 -3.72 -10.04 -22.06
C LYS A 112 -4.03 -9.50 -20.66
N LEU A 113 -5.32 -9.34 -20.31
CA LEU A 113 -5.74 -8.89 -18.99
C LEU A 113 -5.48 -9.95 -17.92
N GLU A 114 -5.71 -11.22 -18.23
CA GLU A 114 -5.42 -12.35 -17.33
C GLU A 114 -3.91 -12.48 -17.07
N ASP A 115 -3.09 -12.40 -18.12
CA ASP A 115 -1.62 -12.44 -18.01
C ASP A 115 -1.10 -11.27 -17.17
N ALA A 116 -1.62 -10.06 -17.40
CA ALA A 116 -1.27 -8.88 -16.60
C ALA A 116 -1.65 -9.07 -15.12
N ASN A 117 -2.82 -9.63 -14.84
CA ASN A 117 -3.27 -9.89 -13.48
C ASN A 117 -2.40 -10.94 -12.75
N GLN A 118 -1.83 -11.91 -13.48
CA GLN A 118 -0.90 -12.90 -12.91
C GLN A 118 0.48 -12.30 -12.57
N LEU A 119 0.93 -11.29 -13.32
CA LEU A 119 2.22 -10.65 -13.12
C LEU A 119 2.21 -9.54 -12.06
N ILE A 120 1.03 -9.08 -11.65
CA ILE A 120 0.90 -8.05 -10.61
C ILE A 120 1.11 -8.69 -9.23
N ASP A 121 2.26 -8.40 -8.62
CA ASP A 121 2.46 -8.60 -7.20
C ASP A 121 1.58 -7.62 -6.41
N LYS A 122 0.47 -8.14 -5.89
CA LYS A 122 -0.54 -7.39 -5.14
C LYS A 122 0.04 -6.70 -3.89
N SER A 123 1.13 -7.23 -3.33
CA SER A 123 1.79 -6.64 -2.16
C SER A 123 2.60 -5.39 -2.50
N ARG A 124 3.12 -5.30 -3.73
CA ARG A 124 3.98 -4.19 -4.19
C ARG A 124 3.23 -3.07 -4.90
N SER A 125 2.02 -3.32 -5.40
CA SER A 125 1.30 -2.33 -6.23
C SER A 125 -0.24 -2.39 -6.04
N PRO A 126 -0.75 -2.04 -4.84
CA PRO A 126 -2.16 -2.20 -4.50
C PRO A 126 -3.11 -1.36 -5.39
N LYS A 127 -2.69 -0.16 -5.81
CA LYS A 127 -3.48 0.71 -6.70
C LYS A 127 -3.68 0.13 -8.10
N ILE A 128 -2.66 -0.57 -8.62
CA ILE A 128 -2.70 -1.22 -9.93
C ILE A 128 -3.64 -2.43 -9.86
N ALA A 129 -3.50 -3.26 -8.81
CA ALA A 129 -4.40 -4.38 -8.57
C ALA A 129 -5.87 -3.92 -8.49
N GLN A 130 -6.15 -2.86 -7.73
CA GLN A 130 -7.49 -2.26 -7.63
C GLN A 130 -8.04 -1.79 -8.98
N SER A 131 -7.22 -1.10 -9.78
CA SER A 131 -7.62 -0.58 -11.10
C SER A 131 -7.92 -1.71 -12.09
N VAL A 132 -7.13 -2.78 -12.09
CA VAL A 132 -7.36 -3.97 -12.91
C VAL A 132 -8.67 -4.66 -12.51
N SER A 133 -8.93 -4.82 -11.20
CA SER A 133 -10.20 -5.38 -10.71
C SER A 133 -11.40 -4.51 -11.11
N GLN A 134 -11.29 -3.18 -10.99
CA GLN A 134 -12.36 -2.25 -11.41
C GLN A 134 -12.64 -2.32 -12.92
N MET A 135 -11.58 -2.41 -13.75
CA MET A 135 -11.74 -2.58 -15.19
C MET A 135 -12.43 -3.91 -15.52
N ALA A 136 -12.05 -4.99 -14.86
CA ALA A 136 -12.69 -6.30 -15.04
C ALA A 136 -14.19 -6.25 -14.70
N ILE A 137 -14.57 -5.57 -13.59
CA ILE A 137 -15.98 -5.32 -13.21
C ILE A 137 -16.70 -4.46 -14.27
N LYS A 138 -16.04 -3.45 -14.83
CA LYS A 138 -16.67 -2.59 -15.84
C LYS A 138 -16.90 -3.30 -17.17
N MET A 139 -15.92 -4.09 -17.62
CA MET A 139 -16.05 -4.91 -18.83
C MET A 139 -17.15 -5.98 -18.70
N ALA A 140 -17.35 -6.44 -17.48
CA ALA A 140 -18.39 -7.34 -17.06
C ALA A 140 -19.81 -6.75 -17.09
N GLU A 141 -19.99 -5.54 -16.57
CA GLU A 141 -21.25 -4.78 -16.67
C GLU A 141 -21.68 -4.56 -18.11
N LEU A 142 -20.71 -4.29 -19.00
CA LEU A 142 -20.91 -4.09 -20.44
C LEU A 142 -21.24 -5.38 -21.21
N SER A 143 -21.39 -6.52 -20.53
CA SER A 143 -21.69 -7.82 -21.14
C SER A 143 -20.64 -8.28 -22.17
N ILE A 144 -19.42 -7.74 -22.09
CA ILE A 144 -18.31 -8.12 -22.97
C ILE A 144 -17.78 -9.51 -22.53
N MET A 145 -17.85 -9.85 -21.23
CA MET A 145 -17.41 -11.16 -20.68
C MET A 145 -18.18 -11.56 -19.40
N PRO A 146 -19.33 -12.26 -19.50
CA PRO A 146 -20.12 -12.63 -18.32
C PRO A 146 -19.46 -13.65 -17.38
N ASN A 147 -18.54 -14.49 -17.86
CA ASN A 147 -17.78 -15.40 -16.97
C ASN A 147 -16.63 -14.68 -16.26
N ALA A 148 -15.95 -13.75 -16.95
CA ALA A 148 -14.94 -12.89 -16.33
C ALA A 148 -15.57 -11.93 -15.32
N ALA A 149 -16.83 -11.54 -15.52
CA ALA A 149 -17.63 -10.74 -14.60
C ALA A 149 -17.84 -11.38 -13.24
N ARG A 150 -18.33 -12.62 -13.25
CA ARG A 150 -18.52 -13.39 -12.05
C ARG A 150 -17.20 -13.52 -11.28
N ARG A 151 -16.11 -13.83 -11.99
CA ARG A 151 -14.77 -13.93 -11.40
C ARG A 151 -14.25 -12.60 -10.87
N ALA A 152 -14.55 -11.48 -11.52
CA ALA A 152 -14.14 -10.15 -11.06
C ALA A 152 -14.82 -9.76 -9.73
N ILE A 153 -16.10 -10.12 -9.55
CA ILE A 153 -16.82 -9.95 -8.28
C ILE A 153 -16.16 -10.80 -7.20
N GLU A 154 -15.84 -12.07 -7.47
CA GLU A 154 -15.12 -12.92 -6.52
C GLU A 154 -13.76 -12.33 -6.14
N VAL A 155 -12.97 -11.88 -7.12
CA VAL A 155 -11.64 -11.28 -6.88
C VAL A 155 -11.75 -9.98 -6.06
N LYS A 156 -12.77 -9.15 -6.31
CA LYS A 156 -13.05 -7.94 -5.50
C LYS A 156 -13.20 -8.31 -4.03
N TYR A 157 -14.05 -9.29 -3.74
CA TYR A 157 -14.28 -9.74 -2.36
C TYR A 157 -13.11 -10.52 -1.76
N GLU A 158 -12.30 -11.22 -2.56
CA GLU A 158 -11.02 -11.80 -2.11
C GLU A 158 -10.04 -10.71 -1.65
N VAL A 159 -9.92 -9.61 -2.41
CA VAL A 159 -9.05 -8.47 -2.05
C VAL A 159 -9.55 -7.76 -0.80
N GLU A 160 -10.86 -7.47 -0.73
CA GLU A 160 -11.47 -6.82 0.43
C GLU A 160 -11.30 -7.65 1.71
N ARG A 161 -11.48 -8.98 1.61
CA ARG A 161 -11.19 -9.92 2.70
C ARG A 161 -9.76 -9.80 3.18
N GLN A 162 -8.78 -9.77 2.28
CA GLN A 162 -7.37 -9.64 2.66
C GLN A 162 -7.07 -8.30 3.33
N GLN A 163 -7.66 -7.21 2.83
CA GLN A 163 -7.50 -5.89 3.42
C GLN A 163 -8.06 -5.82 4.84
N LEU A 164 -9.28 -6.31 5.05
CA LEU A 164 -9.90 -6.34 6.39
C LEU A 164 -9.15 -7.26 7.37
N LYS A 165 -8.62 -8.39 6.90
CA LYS A 165 -7.78 -9.25 7.74
C LYS A 165 -6.45 -8.57 8.11
N SER A 166 -5.85 -7.84 7.17
CA SER A 166 -4.62 -7.10 7.42
C SER A 166 -4.79 -5.88 8.33
N SER A 167 -6.03 -5.40 8.52
CA SER A 167 -6.35 -4.32 9.46
C SER A 167 -6.66 -4.80 10.88
N VAL A 168 -6.61 -6.10 11.16
CA VAL A 168 -6.73 -6.62 12.53
C VAL A 168 -5.39 -6.40 13.23
N ASP A 169 -5.40 -5.56 14.27
CA ASP A 169 -4.20 -5.20 15.02
C ASP A 169 -3.49 -6.43 15.61
N GLN A 170 -2.18 -6.51 15.37
CA GLN A 170 -1.29 -7.49 15.98
C GLN A 170 -0.20 -6.75 16.74
N LEU A 171 -0.25 -6.83 18.07
CA LEU A 171 0.70 -6.13 18.93
C LEU A 171 1.85 -7.03 19.35
N SER A 172 3.01 -6.43 19.56
CA SER A 172 4.17 -7.10 20.12
C SER A 172 4.82 -6.27 21.22
N VAL A 173 5.43 -6.95 22.19
CA VAL A 173 6.20 -6.29 23.25
C VAL A 173 7.61 -6.04 22.73
N VAL A 174 7.97 -4.77 22.52
CA VAL A 174 9.23 -4.36 21.88
C VAL A 174 10.32 -3.99 22.86
N GLY A 175 9.98 -3.69 24.12
CA GLY A 175 10.97 -3.27 25.11
C GLY A 175 10.42 -3.15 26.52
N ILE A 176 11.30 -2.76 27.42
CA ILE A 176 11.01 -2.38 28.81
C ILE A 176 11.31 -0.89 28.91
N ASP A 177 10.45 -0.15 29.59
CA ASP A 177 10.65 1.27 29.85
C ASP A 177 11.45 1.43 31.16
N ASP A 178 12.79 1.39 31.03
CA ASP A 178 13.72 1.39 32.17
C ASP A 178 13.69 2.72 32.96
N ASP A 179 13.15 3.80 32.39
CA ASP A 179 12.99 5.09 33.05
C ASP A 179 11.63 5.25 33.75
N ALA A 180 10.71 4.28 33.57
CA ALA A 180 9.34 4.35 34.08
C ALA A 180 9.14 3.67 35.44
N TYR A 181 10.19 3.18 36.10
CA TYR A 181 10.08 2.60 37.43
C TYR A 181 9.58 3.64 38.44
N ARG A 182 8.34 3.46 38.90
CA ARG A 182 7.70 4.33 39.88
C ARG A 182 7.27 3.53 41.07
N LYS A 183 7.55 4.05 42.27
CA LYS A 183 6.97 3.48 43.49
C LYS A 183 5.45 3.62 43.43
N ASN A 184 4.76 2.54 43.70
CA ASN A 184 3.30 2.50 43.75
C ASN A 184 2.84 2.36 45.20
N ASN A 185 1.69 2.94 45.54
CA ASN A 185 1.19 2.98 46.92
C ASN A 185 0.29 1.79 47.29
N LYS A 186 0.08 0.81 46.39
CA LYS A 186 -0.79 -0.34 46.66
C LYS A 186 -0.31 -1.23 47.80
N PHE A 187 1.00 -1.35 48.00
CA PHE A 187 1.60 -2.02 49.16
C PHE A 187 3.04 -1.52 49.37
N GLY A 188 3.63 -1.79 50.53
CA GLY A 188 4.86 -1.13 51.00
C GLY A 188 6.09 -1.24 50.08
N ARG A 189 6.14 -2.26 49.21
CA ARG A 189 7.23 -2.51 48.25
C ARG A 189 6.70 -2.69 46.81
N ALA A 190 5.64 -1.95 46.46
CA ALA A 190 5.06 -2.01 45.12
C ALA A 190 5.78 -1.06 44.15
N TYR A 191 6.03 -1.53 42.94
CA TYR A 191 6.63 -0.75 41.86
C TYR A 191 5.87 -0.97 40.55
N GLU A 192 5.86 0.05 39.70
CA GLU A 192 5.38 -0.06 38.32
C GLU A 192 6.50 -0.63 37.44
N PHE A 193 6.18 -1.74 36.77
CA PHE A 193 6.99 -2.34 35.73
C PHE A 193 6.27 -2.16 34.40
N VAL A 194 6.93 -1.47 33.47
CA VAL A 194 6.28 -0.98 32.26
C VAL A 194 6.93 -1.64 31.04
N LEU A 195 6.10 -2.34 30.26
CA LEU A 195 6.48 -2.94 28.98
C LEU A 195 5.96 -2.06 27.84
N ILE A 196 6.81 -1.86 26.83
CA ILE A 196 6.51 -1.07 25.65
C ILE A 196 5.92 -1.97 24.57
N LEU A 197 4.77 -1.59 24.04
CA LEU A 197 4.16 -2.19 22.87
C LEU A 197 4.64 -1.47 21.61
N ASP A 198 4.68 -2.15 20.47
CA ASP A 198 5.04 -1.56 19.18
C ASP A 198 4.13 -0.39 18.76
N HIS A 199 2.87 -0.39 19.18
CA HIS A 199 1.92 0.71 19.01
C HIS A 199 0.80 0.66 20.06
N SER A 200 -0.03 1.71 20.09
CA SER A 200 -1.21 1.75 20.96
C SER A 200 -2.32 0.85 20.41
N PRO A 201 -2.85 -0.11 21.20
CA PRO A 201 -3.95 -0.95 20.78
C PRO A 201 -5.26 -0.17 20.68
N ASP A 202 -6.18 -0.65 19.83
CA ASP A 202 -7.56 -0.18 19.80
C ASP A 202 -8.38 -0.61 21.03
N SER A 203 -9.60 -0.09 21.13
CA SER A 203 -10.47 -0.35 22.29
C SER A 203 -10.96 -1.79 22.39
N ASP A 204 -11.06 -2.52 21.28
CA ASP A 204 -11.55 -3.90 21.30
C ASP A 204 -10.44 -4.86 21.70
N TRP A 205 -9.22 -4.62 21.23
CA TRP A 205 -8.02 -5.33 21.68
C TRP A 205 -7.85 -5.22 23.20
N VAL A 206 -7.98 -4.01 23.77
CA VAL A 206 -7.86 -3.80 25.22
C VAL A 206 -8.93 -4.58 26.00
N LYS A 207 -10.18 -4.61 25.54
CA LYS A 207 -11.26 -5.39 26.20
C LYS A 207 -10.93 -6.88 26.23
N ILE A 208 -10.40 -7.41 25.14
CA ILE A 208 -10.07 -8.83 25.01
C ILE A 208 -8.84 -9.16 25.86
N PHE A 209 -7.84 -8.29 25.87
CA PHE A 209 -6.69 -8.42 26.75
C PHE A 209 -7.12 -8.46 28.22
N ASP A 210 -7.97 -7.52 28.65
CA ASP A 210 -8.48 -7.47 30.03
C ASP A 210 -9.30 -8.71 30.38
N TYR A 211 -10.10 -9.22 29.44
CA TYR A 211 -10.85 -10.46 29.60
C TYR A 211 -9.92 -11.66 29.77
N ASN A 212 -8.93 -11.82 28.88
CA ASN A 212 -7.96 -12.90 28.94
C ASN A 212 -7.11 -12.83 30.21
N TYR A 213 -6.71 -11.63 30.62
CA TYR A 213 -6.00 -11.38 31.87
C TYR A 213 -6.84 -11.79 33.08
N LYS A 214 -8.10 -11.33 33.19
CA LYS A 214 -8.98 -11.67 34.31
C LYS A 214 -9.21 -13.17 34.43
N ASN A 215 -9.32 -13.85 33.29
CA ASN A 215 -9.48 -15.32 33.24
C ASN A 215 -8.15 -16.08 33.40
N SER A 216 -7.01 -15.38 33.42
CA SER A 216 -5.73 -15.99 33.73
C SER A 216 -5.58 -16.21 35.24
N GLY A 217 -4.95 -17.32 35.64
CA GLY A 217 -4.56 -17.52 37.05
C GLY A 217 -3.51 -16.51 37.56
N TYR A 218 -3.00 -15.64 36.67
CA TYR A 218 -2.01 -14.62 36.98
C TYR A 218 -2.62 -13.36 37.59
N SER A 219 -3.92 -13.11 37.34
CA SER A 219 -4.65 -11.98 37.93
C SER A 219 -4.72 -12.03 39.45
N MET A 220 -4.58 -13.23 40.04
CA MET A 220 -4.45 -13.43 41.48
C MET A 220 -3.05 -13.08 42.01
N LYS A 221 -2.04 -13.00 41.14
CA LYS A 221 -0.65 -12.74 41.53
C LYS A 221 -0.32 -11.26 41.46
N ARG A 222 -0.58 -10.62 40.32
CA ARG A 222 -0.18 -9.24 40.04
C ARG A 222 -1.21 -8.54 39.18
N GLU A 223 -1.30 -7.21 39.33
CA GLU A 223 -2.18 -6.39 38.52
C GLU A 223 -1.49 -5.91 37.26
N THR A 224 -2.17 -6.02 36.11
CA THR A 224 -1.70 -5.52 34.81
C THR A 224 -2.83 -4.82 34.08
N HIS A 225 -2.53 -3.70 33.42
CA HIS A 225 -3.47 -2.97 32.57
C HIS A 225 -2.74 -2.29 31.40
N ILE A 226 -3.48 -1.91 30.37
CA ILE A 226 -2.96 -1.16 29.22
C ILE A 226 -3.16 0.33 29.42
N ARG A 227 -2.15 1.14 29.11
CA ARG A 227 -2.20 2.61 29.13
C ARG A 227 -1.48 3.16 27.89
N GLY A 228 -2.23 3.46 26.83
CA GLY A 228 -1.65 3.80 25.53
C GLY A 228 -0.88 2.61 24.96
N ASP A 229 0.34 2.85 24.49
CA ASP A 229 1.28 1.83 24.00
C ASP A 229 2.08 1.14 25.13
N ARG A 230 1.60 1.21 26.38
CA ARG A 230 2.29 0.64 27.55
C ARG A 230 1.43 -0.42 28.23
N ALA A 231 2.02 -1.59 28.48
CA ALA A 231 1.47 -2.58 29.40
C ALA A 231 2.10 -2.35 30.79
N VAL A 232 1.30 -1.84 31.72
CA VAL A 232 1.73 -1.46 33.07
C VAL A 232 1.38 -2.59 34.03
N MET A 233 2.40 -3.16 34.66
CA MET A 233 2.26 -4.18 35.69
C MET A 233 2.71 -3.64 37.05
N ILE A 234 2.01 -4.03 38.12
CA ILE A 234 2.40 -3.69 39.49
C ILE A 234 3.10 -4.90 40.09
N ILE A 235 4.37 -4.75 40.46
CA ILE A 235 5.28 -5.81 40.94
C ILE A 235 5.83 -5.51 42.35
N ALA A 236 6.46 -6.51 42.97
CA ALA A 236 7.27 -6.38 44.18
C ALA A 236 8.77 -6.41 43.86
N ASP A 237 9.62 -5.91 44.77
CA ASP A 237 11.08 -5.91 44.58
C ASP A 237 11.74 -7.30 44.61
N SER A 238 11.03 -8.32 45.13
CA SER A 238 11.47 -9.71 45.12
C SER A 238 11.10 -10.48 43.84
N ASP A 239 10.44 -9.83 42.88
CA ASP A 239 9.86 -10.51 41.72
C ASP A 239 10.85 -10.81 40.60
N ASP A 240 10.59 -11.91 39.88
CA ASP A 240 11.34 -12.27 38.67
C ASP A 240 10.78 -11.52 37.46
N LEU A 241 11.44 -10.41 37.11
CA LEU A 241 11.07 -9.55 35.99
C LEU A 241 11.04 -10.28 34.63
N GLN A 242 11.91 -11.28 34.44
CA GLN A 242 11.94 -12.05 33.20
C GLN A 242 10.70 -12.94 33.10
N ALA A 243 10.30 -13.58 34.20
CA ALA A 243 9.06 -14.36 34.25
C ALA A 243 7.82 -13.49 33.99
N HIS A 244 7.77 -12.28 34.55
CA HIS A 244 6.70 -11.30 34.28
C HIS A 244 6.66 -10.89 32.81
N THR A 245 7.82 -10.56 32.24
CA THR A 245 7.96 -10.18 30.82
C THR A 245 7.49 -11.31 29.90
N ASN A 246 7.92 -12.53 30.16
CA ASN A 246 7.53 -13.70 29.36
C ASN A 246 6.02 -13.96 29.44
N TRP A 247 5.43 -13.77 30.61
CA TRP A 247 3.99 -13.93 30.79
C TRP A 247 3.19 -12.86 30.04
N VAL A 248 3.58 -11.58 30.11
CA VAL A 248 2.90 -10.52 29.35
C VAL A 248 3.03 -10.77 27.85
N LYS A 249 4.22 -11.16 27.36
CA LYS A 249 4.43 -11.56 25.96
C LYS A 249 3.46 -12.68 25.54
N LYS A 250 3.30 -13.69 26.39
CA LYS A 250 2.35 -14.79 26.15
C LYS A 250 0.91 -14.28 26.06
N LEU A 251 0.48 -13.45 27.00
CA LEU A 251 -0.88 -12.92 27.04
C LEU A 251 -1.20 -12.01 25.83
N VAL A 252 -0.24 -11.17 25.41
CA VAL A 252 -0.34 -10.38 24.17
C VAL A 252 -0.51 -11.30 22.96
N GLY A 253 0.31 -12.36 22.86
CA GLY A 253 0.20 -13.35 21.79
C GLY A 253 -1.13 -14.11 21.79
N GLU A 254 -1.64 -14.51 22.95
CA GLU A 254 -2.96 -15.14 23.11
C GLU A 254 -4.09 -14.21 22.67
N THR A 255 -3.99 -12.92 23.01
CA THR A 255 -4.96 -11.88 22.61
C THR A 255 -4.96 -11.67 21.10
N ASN A 256 -3.80 -11.57 20.46
CA ASN A 256 -3.69 -11.53 19.00
C ASN A 256 -4.26 -12.80 18.34
N THR A 257 -4.00 -13.98 18.91
CA THR A 257 -4.50 -15.26 18.38
C THR A 257 -6.03 -15.33 18.47
N TRP A 258 -6.61 -14.84 19.56
CA TRP A 258 -8.05 -14.76 19.73
C TRP A 258 -8.69 -13.82 18.71
N LEU A 259 -8.13 -12.62 18.54
CA LEU A 259 -8.59 -11.64 17.56
C LEU A 259 -8.48 -12.12 16.13
N THR A 260 -7.38 -12.80 15.77
CA THR A 260 -7.24 -13.36 14.44
C THR A 260 -8.21 -14.53 14.22
N THR A 261 -8.48 -15.36 15.24
CA THR A 261 -9.40 -16.50 15.08
C THR A 261 -10.86 -16.05 14.97
N GLU A 262 -11.33 -15.23 15.90
CA GLU A 262 -12.73 -14.76 15.93
C GLU A 262 -12.96 -13.59 14.95
N GLY A 263 -12.02 -12.66 14.85
CA GLY A 263 -12.07 -11.55 13.90
C GLY A 263 -12.04 -12.05 12.45
N TYR A 264 -11.18 -13.00 12.10
CA TYR A 264 -11.17 -13.53 10.73
C TYR A 264 -12.44 -14.33 10.41
N ARG A 265 -13.00 -15.06 11.37
CA ARG A 265 -14.29 -15.75 11.19
C ARG A 265 -15.42 -14.77 10.90
N ASN A 266 -15.50 -13.68 11.67
CA ASN A 266 -16.52 -12.64 11.46
C ASN A 266 -16.33 -11.95 10.11
N ILE A 267 -15.10 -11.59 9.75
CA ILE A 267 -14.77 -11.02 8.43
C ILE A 267 -15.16 -11.99 7.31
N ASP A 268 -14.78 -13.26 7.42
CA ASP A 268 -15.11 -14.27 6.41
C ASP A 268 -16.62 -14.45 6.26
N CYS A 269 -17.37 -14.46 7.36
CA CYS A 269 -18.83 -14.54 7.35
C CYS A 269 -19.46 -13.35 6.60
N LEU A 270 -19.12 -12.11 6.99
CA LEU A 270 -19.64 -10.89 6.39
C LEU A 270 -19.32 -10.78 4.89
N ILE A 271 -18.07 -11.12 4.53
CA ILE A 271 -17.64 -11.10 3.13
C ILE A 271 -18.37 -12.17 2.33
N ASN A 272 -18.51 -13.40 2.85
CA ASN A 272 -19.22 -14.47 2.15
C ASN A 272 -20.70 -14.14 1.95
N GLU A 273 -21.37 -13.57 2.96
CA GLU A 273 -22.77 -13.13 2.83
C GLU A 273 -22.93 -12.04 1.75
N SER A 274 -22.02 -11.07 1.73
CA SER A 274 -22.04 -9.98 0.76
C SER A 274 -21.74 -10.46 -0.66
N LEU A 275 -20.70 -11.29 -0.81
CA LEU A 275 -20.35 -11.94 -2.07
C LEU A 275 -21.51 -12.76 -2.62
N HIS A 276 -22.17 -13.55 -1.75
CA HIS A 276 -23.29 -14.38 -2.17
C HIS A 276 -24.45 -13.53 -2.72
N LYS A 277 -24.84 -12.47 -2.00
CA LYS A 277 -25.90 -11.55 -2.45
C LYS A 277 -25.56 -10.88 -3.78
N GLU A 278 -24.32 -10.41 -3.97
CA GLU A 278 -23.91 -9.75 -5.21
C GLU A 278 -23.87 -10.74 -6.39
N LEU A 279 -23.42 -11.98 -6.16
CA LEU A 279 -23.43 -13.04 -7.17
C LEU A 279 -24.86 -13.48 -7.56
N GLU A 280 -25.77 -13.63 -6.60
CA GLU A 280 -27.17 -13.96 -6.87
C GLU A 280 -27.84 -12.89 -7.73
N GLN A 281 -27.64 -11.61 -7.41
CA GLN A 281 -28.14 -10.49 -8.21
C GLN A 281 -27.55 -10.50 -9.62
N PHE A 282 -26.24 -10.72 -9.73
CA PHE A 282 -25.56 -10.83 -11.02
C PHE A 282 -26.15 -11.96 -11.88
N ASP A 283 -26.31 -13.15 -11.31
CA ASP A 283 -26.87 -14.32 -12.01
C ASP A 283 -28.33 -14.08 -12.44
N ALA A 284 -29.13 -13.45 -11.59
CA ALA A 284 -30.51 -13.07 -11.92
C ALA A 284 -30.56 -12.10 -13.11
N ILE A 285 -29.69 -11.08 -13.14
CA ILE A 285 -29.60 -10.12 -14.25
C ILE A 285 -29.17 -10.82 -15.55
N GLN A 286 -28.17 -11.70 -15.51
CA GLN A 286 -27.74 -12.46 -16.70
C GLN A 286 -28.86 -13.36 -17.22
N SER A 287 -29.59 -14.03 -16.31
CA SER A 287 -30.76 -14.85 -16.65
C SER A 287 -31.86 -14.02 -17.33
N MET A 288 -32.17 -12.84 -16.80
CA MET A 288 -33.14 -11.93 -17.42
C MET A 288 -32.68 -11.46 -18.80
N LYS A 289 -31.43 -10.99 -18.95
CA LYS A 289 -30.85 -10.56 -20.25
C LYS A 289 -30.96 -11.67 -21.31
N LYS A 290 -30.65 -12.92 -20.93
CA LYS A 290 -30.77 -14.08 -21.83
C LYS A 290 -32.22 -14.34 -22.26
N ARG A 291 -33.19 -14.21 -21.35
CA ARG A 291 -34.63 -14.33 -21.69
C ARG A 291 -35.08 -13.22 -22.62
N THR A 292 -34.63 -11.99 -22.42
CA THR A 292 -35.00 -10.85 -23.28
C THR A 292 -34.47 -10.99 -24.71
N GLN A 293 -33.29 -11.60 -24.90
CA GLN A 293 -32.75 -11.89 -26.25
C GLN A 293 -33.60 -12.86 -27.07
N SER A 294 -34.44 -13.68 -26.42
CA SER A 294 -35.34 -14.61 -27.10
C SER A 294 -36.69 -14.01 -27.50
N ILE A 295 -36.97 -12.78 -27.07
CA ILE A 295 -38.18 -12.04 -27.43
C ILE A 295 -37.94 -11.39 -28.79
N LYS A 296 -38.64 -11.88 -29.82
CA LYS A 296 -38.71 -11.17 -31.11
C LYS A 296 -39.72 -10.03 -30.98
N ILE A 297 -39.29 -8.81 -31.27
CA ILE A 297 -40.14 -7.63 -31.47
C ILE A 297 -40.37 -7.48 -32.97
#